data_AF-D0N361-F1
#
_entry.id   AF-D0N361-F1
#
_cell.length_a   1.000
_cell.length_b   1.000
_cell.length_c   1.000
_cell.angle_alpha   90.00
_cell.angle_beta   90.00
_cell.angle_gamma   90.00
#
_symmetry.space_group_name_H-M   'P 1'
#
loop_
_entity.id
_entity.type
_entity.pdbx_description
1 polymer ?
#
loop_
_entity_poly.entity_id
_entity_poly.type
_entity_poly.pdbx_seq_one_letter_code
_entity_poly.pdbx_strand_id
1 'polypeptide(L)'
;MTIARYAVKLTGLYPQDPLECLRVDMVSESLVDVKTLISEIAYRTPDEAAKTEKTKKQLEESVHKTFKVLDGFIQKGPFFLGDNTTYGDLKFYDLTKNGLGKFPGGSPSRYPKLTILVSKVESDPNVAAYLAKHQQ
;
A
#
# COMPACT_ATOMS: atom_id res chain seq x y z
N MET A 1 -12.36 -2.80 -4.11
CA MET A 1 -11.94 -1.49 -4.67
C MET A 1 -12.45 -1.32 -6.12
N THR A 2 -13.77 -1.35 -6.36
CA THR A 2 -14.30 -1.48 -7.72
C THR A 2 -14.19 -0.20 -8.56
N ILE A 3 -14.49 0.96 -7.97
CA ILE A 3 -14.37 2.27 -8.67
C ILE A 3 -12.90 2.55 -9.04
N ALA A 4 -11.98 2.34 -8.10
CA ALA A 4 -10.54 2.51 -8.37
C ALA A 4 -10.07 1.59 -9.50
N ARG A 5 -10.47 0.30 -9.47
CA ARG A 5 -10.14 -0.68 -10.52
C ARG A 5 -10.67 -0.24 -11.90
N TYR A 6 -11.86 0.37 -11.95
CA TYR A 6 -12.38 0.93 -13.19
C TYR A 6 -11.57 2.13 -13.68
N ALA A 7 -11.27 3.10 -12.81
CA ALA A 7 -10.47 4.28 -13.16
C ALA A 7 -9.09 3.88 -13.73
N VAL A 8 -8.42 2.90 -13.11
CA VAL A 8 -7.07 2.49 -13.55
C VAL A 8 -7.07 1.72 -14.86
N LYS A 9 -8.20 1.08 -15.22
CA LYS A 9 -8.38 0.51 -16.57
C LYS A 9 -8.51 1.60 -17.63
N LEU A 10 -9.12 2.74 -17.29
CA LEU A 10 -9.24 3.88 -18.21
C LEU A 10 -7.91 4.62 -18.40
N THR A 11 -7.03 4.60 -17.39
CA THR A 11 -5.76 5.35 -17.41
C THR A 11 -4.53 4.50 -17.73
N GLY A 12 -4.69 3.20 -17.97
CA GLY A 12 -3.58 2.28 -18.27
C GLY A 12 -2.75 1.85 -17.06
N LEU A 13 -3.22 2.13 -15.83
CA LEU A 13 -2.58 1.69 -14.58
C LEU A 13 -3.01 0.28 -14.13
N TYR A 14 -3.86 -0.37 -14.93
CA TYR A 14 -4.17 -1.79 -14.84
C TYR A 14 -3.56 -2.50 -16.06
N PRO A 15 -2.74 -3.55 -15.86
CA PRO A 15 -2.11 -4.25 -16.97
C PRO A 15 -3.13 -4.97 -17.87
N GLN A 16 -2.68 -5.45 -19.03
CA GLN A 16 -3.50 -6.23 -19.96
C GLN A 16 -3.16 -7.72 -19.95
N ASP A 17 -1.89 -8.06 -19.67
CA ASP A 17 -1.48 -9.46 -19.55
C ASP A 17 -2.20 -10.11 -18.35
N PRO A 18 -2.84 -11.28 -18.51
CA PRO A 18 -3.60 -11.90 -17.43
C PRO A 18 -2.78 -12.25 -16.19
N LEU A 19 -1.50 -12.62 -16.33
CA LEU A 19 -0.64 -12.96 -15.19
C LEU A 19 -0.18 -11.69 -14.46
N GLU A 20 0.09 -10.62 -15.19
CA GLU A 20 0.33 -9.30 -14.61
C GLU A 20 -0.92 -8.79 -13.88
N CYS A 21 -2.11 -8.94 -14.45
CA CYS A 21 -3.38 -8.61 -13.80
C CYS A 21 -3.54 -9.35 -12.47
N LEU A 22 -3.33 -10.68 -12.51
CA LEU A 22 -3.38 -11.52 -11.32
C LEU A 22 -2.39 -11.04 -10.25
N ARG A 23 -1.17 -10.68 -10.64
CA ARG A 23 -0.15 -10.19 -9.71
C ARG A 23 -0.56 -8.88 -9.03
N VAL A 24 -1.05 -7.90 -9.79
CA VAL A 24 -1.48 -6.62 -9.22
C VAL A 24 -2.73 -6.81 -8.35
N ASP A 25 -3.65 -7.68 -8.74
CA ASP A 25 -4.82 -8.00 -7.92
C ASP A 25 -4.42 -8.71 -6.61
N MET A 26 -3.47 -9.65 -6.62
CA MET A 26 -2.94 -10.26 -5.39
C MET A 26 -2.33 -9.22 -4.44
N VAL A 27 -1.54 -8.28 -4.98
CA VAL A 27 -1.02 -7.15 -4.20
C VAL A 27 -2.18 -6.35 -3.61
N SER A 28 -3.16 -5.97 -4.44
CA SER A 28 -4.31 -5.19 -4.00
C SER A 28 -5.07 -5.89 -2.88
N GLU A 29 -5.44 -7.16 -3.02
CA GLU A 29 -6.20 -7.87 -1.99
C GLU A 29 -5.39 -8.02 -0.69
N SER A 30 -4.08 -8.29 -0.77
CA SER A 30 -3.18 -8.32 0.41
C SER A 30 -3.20 -6.99 1.19
N LEU A 31 -3.31 -5.87 0.47
CA LEU A 31 -3.43 -4.54 1.08
C LEU A 31 -4.83 -4.25 1.63
N VAL A 32 -5.89 -4.86 1.07
CA VAL A 32 -7.24 -4.80 1.66
C VAL A 32 -7.25 -5.47 3.01
N ASP A 33 -6.61 -6.64 3.15
CA ASP A 33 -6.58 -7.38 4.42
C ASP A 33 -5.95 -6.54 5.52
N VAL A 34 -4.78 -5.93 5.24
CA VAL A 34 -4.12 -5.02 6.18
C VAL A 34 -5.00 -3.82 6.51
N LYS A 35 -5.56 -3.14 5.50
CA LYS A 35 -6.42 -1.97 5.71
C LYS A 35 -7.64 -2.31 6.55
N THR A 36 -8.29 -3.43 6.27
CA THR A 36 -9.50 -3.88 6.96
C THR A 36 -9.20 -4.15 8.42
N LEU A 37 -8.11 -4.87 8.69
CA LEU A 37 -7.68 -5.19 10.05
C LEU A 37 -7.39 -3.92 10.88
N ILE A 38 -6.65 -2.97 10.31
CA ILE A 38 -6.32 -1.72 11.03
C ILE A 38 -7.55 -0.84 11.22
N SER A 39 -8.44 -0.80 10.22
CA SER A 39 -9.71 -0.07 10.31
C SER A 39 -10.62 -0.67 11.37
N GLU A 40 -10.70 -2.00 11.45
CA GLU A 40 -11.49 -2.69 12.47
C GLU A 40 -11.00 -2.35 13.88
N ILE A 41 -9.69 -2.34 14.11
CA ILE A 41 -9.14 -1.92 15.41
C ILE A 41 -9.49 -0.45 15.69
N ALA A 42 -9.29 0.43 14.70
CA ALA A 42 -9.51 1.86 14.85
C ALA A 42 -10.96 2.23 15.17
N TYR A 43 -11.94 1.55 14.55
CA TYR A 43 -13.35 1.91 14.61
C TYR A 43 -14.21 0.97 15.47
N ARG A 44 -13.73 -0.23 15.81
CA ARG A 44 -14.49 -1.23 16.59
C ARG A 44 -13.86 -1.60 17.93
N THR A 45 -12.72 -1.01 18.30
CA THR A 45 -12.19 -1.11 19.68
C THR A 45 -12.44 0.22 20.41
N PRO A 46 -13.40 0.28 21.35
CA PRO A 46 -13.73 1.52 22.05
C PRO A 46 -12.63 1.99 23.01
N ASP A 47 -11.96 1.04 23.66
CA ASP A 47 -10.89 1.35 24.61
C ASP A 47 -9.58 1.72 23.89
N GLU A 48 -9.02 2.88 24.19
CA GLU A 48 -7.85 3.43 23.52
C GLU A 48 -6.55 2.70 23.87
N ALA A 49 -6.45 2.15 25.08
CA ALA A 49 -5.28 1.35 25.48
C ALA A 49 -5.25 0.02 24.70
N ALA A 50 -6.38 -0.69 24.65
CA ALA A 50 -6.56 -1.90 23.87
C ALA A 50 -6.39 -1.64 22.36
N LYS A 51 -6.82 -0.48 21.85
CA LYS A 51 -6.60 -0.08 20.46
C LYS A 51 -5.11 0.03 20.16
N THR A 52 -4.37 0.76 20.99
CA THR A 52 -2.91 0.90 20.86
C THR A 52 -2.19 -0.44 20.91
N GLU A 53 -2.54 -1.29 21.87
CA GLU A 53 -1.92 -2.61 22.03
C GLU A 53 -2.19 -3.52 20.83
N LYS A 54 -3.46 -3.62 20.39
CA LYS A 54 -3.84 -4.42 19.22
C LYS A 54 -3.17 -3.91 17.95
N THR A 55 -3.12 -2.60 17.74
CA THR A 55 -2.45 -2.03 16.57
C THR A 55 -0.96 -2.36 16.58
N LYS A 56 -0.27 -2.19 17.72
CA LYS A 56 1.15 -2.53 17.85
C LYS A 56 1.40 -4.01 17.54
N LYS A 57 0.58 -4.91 18.10
CA LYS A 57 0.66 -6.35 17.81
C LYS A 57 0.55 -6.63 16.31
N GLN A 58 -0.44 -6.02 15.65
CA GLN A 58 -0.74 -6.30 14.25
C GLN A 58 0.24 -5.65 13.28
N LEU A 59 0.91 -4.57 13.70
CA LEU A 59 2.05 -4.00 12.97
C LEU A 59 3.23 -4.97 12.92
N GLU A 60 3.57 -5.60 14.05
CA GLU A 60 4.66 -6.57 14.13
C GLU A 60 4.30 -7.95 13.56
N GLU A 61 3.01 -8.29 13.48
CA GLU A 61 2.54 -9.56 12.92
C GLU A 61 2.06 -9.39 11.47
N SER A 62 0.75 -9.13 11.29
CA SER A 62 0.09 -9.14 9.98
C SER A 62 0.70 -8.17 8.98
N VAL A 63 0.97 -6.93 9.39
CA VAL A 63 1.56 -5.90 8.51
C VAL A 63 3.00 -6.29 8.14
N HIS A 64 3.80 -6.71 9.13
CA HIS A 64 5.16 -7.18 8.89
C HIS A 64 5.18 -8.35 7.90
N LYS A 65 4.35 -9.37 8.12
CA LYS A 65 4.25 -10.54 7.24
C LYS A 65 3.88 -10.13 5.82
N THR A 66 2.86 -9.29 5.65
CA THR A 66 2.42 -8.82 4.33
C THR A 66 3.52 -8.02 3.65
N PHE A 67 4.16 -7.08 4.34
CA PHE A 67 5.22 -6.26 3.75
C PHE A 67 6.44 -7.10 3.36
N LYS A 68 6.82 -8.09 4.17
CA LYS A 68 7.90 -9.02 3.81
C LYS A 68 7.61 -9.78 2.51
N VAL A 69 6.37 -10.26 2.34
CA VAL A 69 5.95 -10.94 1.10
C VAL A 69 5.96 -9.98 -0.08
N LEU A 70 5.40 -8.78 0.08
CA LEU A 70 5.32 -7.78 -0.99
C LEU A 70 6.69 -7.23 -1.38
N ASP A 71 7.62 -7.06 -0.46
CA ASP A 71 9.02 -6.72 -0.80
C ASP A 71 9.66 -7.81 -1.66
N GLY A 72 9.35 -9.08 -1.35
CA GLY A 72 9.69 -10.24 -2.17
C GLY A 72 9.02 -10.25 -3.55
N PHE A 73 7.93 -9.51 -3.77
CA PHE A 73 7.31 -9.39 -5.10
C PHE A 73 8.06 -8.40 -5.99
N ILE A 74 8.92 -7.53 -5.45
CA ILE A 74 9.71 -6.63 -6.28
C ILE A 74 11.00 -7.35 -6.67
N GLN A 75 11.05 -7.86 -7.89
CA GLN A 75 12.17 -8.66 -8.39
C GLN A 75 13.12 -7.87 -9.29
N LYS A 76 12.55 -7.00 -10.14
CA LYS A 76 13.26 -6.08 -11.03
C LYS A 76 12.57 -4.73 -10.92
N GLY A 77 13.29 -3.65 -11.21
CA GLY A 77 12.75 -2.29 -11.16
C GLY A 77 12.24 -1.88 -9.77
N PRO A 78 11.62 -0.69 -9.66
CA PRO A 78 11.14 -0.15 -8.40
C PRO A 78 9.70 -0.57 -8.03
N PHE A 79 8.93 -1.18 -8.94
CA PHE A 79 7.50 -1.45 -8.76
C PHE A 79 7.17 -2.95 -8.74
N PHE A 80 5.93 -3.29 -8.38
CA PHE A 80 5.48 -4.68 -8.33
C PHE A 80 5.49 -5.39 -9.70
N LEU A 81 5.43 -4.63 -10.80
CA LEU A 81 5.57 -5.09 -12.18
C LEU A 81 6.83 -4.55 -12.87
N GLY A 82 7.96 -4.44 -12.17
CA GLY A 82 9.19 -4.01 -12.81
C GLY A 82 9.32 -2.50 -12.84
N ASP A 83 9.49 -1.96 -14.05
CA ASP A 83 9.61 -0.53 -14.30
C ASP A 83 8.25 0.15 -14.50
N ASN A 84 7.17 -0.63 -14.63
CA ASN A 84 5.82 -0.13 -14.84
C ASN A 84 5.10 0.09 -13.51
N THR A 85 4.69 1.34 -13.24
CA THR A 85 3.80 1.65 -12.12
C THR A 85 2.39 1.15 -12.41
N THR A 86 1.76 0.59 -11.39
CA THR A 86 0.37 0.13 -11.42
C THR A 86 -0.42 0.72 -10.27
N TYR A 87 -1.73 0.47 -10.28
CA TYR A 87 -2.56 0.84 -9.15
C TYR A 87 -2.20 0.11 -7.84
N GLY A 88 -1.53 -1.05 -7.93
CA GLY A 88 -1.02 -1.76 -6.74
C GLY A 88 0.02 -0.94 -5.99
N ASP A 89 0.92 -0.28 -6.72
CA ASP A 89 1.96 0.60 -6.17
C ASP A 89 1.34 1.85 -5.54
N LEU A 90 0.38 2.50 -6.23
CA LEU A 90 -0.38 3.63 -5.69
C LEU A 90 -1.14 3.28 -4.42
N LYS A 91 -1.75 2.09 -4.38
CA LYS A 91 -2.47 1.61 -3.20
C LYS A 91 -1.54 1.32 -2.04
N PHE A 92 -0.35 0.77 -2.31
CA PHE A 92 0.66 0.58 -1.28
C PHE A 92 1.13 1.93 -0.71
N TYR A 93 1.39 2.91 -1.58
CA TYR A 93 1.69 4.28 -1.18
C TYR A 93 0.59 4.87 -0.28
N ASP A 94 -0.67 4.83 -0.69
CA ASP A 94 -1.81 5.30 0.12
C ASP A 94 -1.91 4.58 1.48
N LEU A 95 -1.78 3.25 1.49
CA LEU A 95 -1.81 2.49 2.74
C LEU A 95 -0.68 2.92 3.69
N THR A 96 0.54 3.09 3.19
CA THR A 96 1.69 3.46 4.03
C THR A 96 1.59 4.89 4.55
N LYS A 97 1.18 5.85 3.71
CA LYS A 97 1.13 7.27 4.10
C LYS A 97 -0.13 7.60 4.91
N ASN A 98 -1.30 7.18 4.43
CA ASN A 98 -2.59 7.56 5.02
C ASN A 98 -3.13 6.49 5.97
N GLY A 99 -2.95 5.21 5.65
CA GLY A 99 -3.46 4.11 6.47
C GLY A 99 -2.61 3.84 7.72
N LEU A 100 -1.28 3.85 7.56
CA LEU A 100 -0.33 3.40 8.58
C LEU A 100 0.62 4.50 9.09
N GLY A 101 0.74 5.62 8.38
CA GLY A 101 1.79 6.62 8.63
C GLY A 101 1.77 7.26 10.02
N LYS A 102 0.63 7.24 10.70
CA LYS A 102 0.47 7.73 12.08
C LYS A 102 0.98 6.76 13.15
N PHE A 103 1.24 5.49 12.81
CA PHE A 103 1.62 4.48 13.78
C PHE A 103 3.14 4.24 13.78
N PRO A 104 3.79 4.24 14.95
CA PRO A 104 5.17 3.76 15.07
C PRO A 104 5.28 2.33 14.54
N GLY A 105 6.11 2.11 13.51
CA GLY A 105 6.25 0.81 12.83
C GLY A 105 5.33 0.60 11.62
N GLY A 106 4.47 1.56 11.29
CA GLY A 106 3.64 1.55 10.07
C GLY A 106 4.40 1.89 8.78
N SER A 107 5.61 2.41 8.91
CA SER A 107 6.50 2.71 7.80
C SER A 107 7.10 1.43 7.19
N PRO A 108 7.26 1.35 5.85
CA PRO A 108 7.92 0.23 5.21
C PRO A 108 9.46 0.27 5.31
N SER A 109 10.05 1.13 6.14
CA SER A 109 11.51 1.36 6.22
C SER A 109 12.36 0.10 6.47
N ARG A 110 11.80 -0.97 7.03
CA ARG A 110 12.46 -2.28 7.20
C ARG A 110 12.58 -3.07 5.87
N TYR A 111 11.93 -2.60 4.82
CA TYR A 111 11.77 -3.25 3.52
C TYR A 111 12.29 -2.31 2.42
N PRO A 112 13.54 -2.46 1.99
CA PRO A 112 14.20 -1.47 1.15
C PRO A 112 13.51 -1.29 -0.21
N LYS A 113 12.96 -2.36 -0.82
CA LYS A 113 12.33 -2.24 -2.14
C LYS A 113 10.97 -1.56 -2.03
N LEU A 114 10.20 -1.87 -0.99
CA LEU A 114 8.95 -1.16 -0.70
C LEU A 114 9.19 0.31 -0.34
N THR A 115 10.30 0.62 0.34
CA THR A 115 10.69 2.00 0.63
C THR A 115 11.01 2.76 -0.67
N ILE A 116 11.76 2.14 -1.59
CA ILE A 116 12.03 2.70 -2.91
C ILE A 116 10.73 2.90 -3.70
N LEU A 117 9.82 1.92 -3.69
CA LEU A 117 8.51 2.02 -4.34
C LEU A 117 7.73 3.24 -3.86
N VAL A 118 7.62 3.43 -2.53
CA VAL A 118 6.93 4.59 -1.95
C VAL A 118 7.55 5.90 -2.41
N SER A 119 8.89 5.99 -2.38
CA SER A 119 9.59 7.18 -2.85
C SER A 119 9.36 7.44 -4.34
N LYS A 120 9.33 6.39 -5.17
CA LYS A 120 9.10 6.51 -6.61
C LYS A 120 7.69 6.96 -6.94
N VAL A 121 6.68 6.42 -6.26
CA VAL A 121 5.29 6.87 -6.39
C VAL A 121 5.16 8.34 -5.97
N GLU A 122 5.76 8.72 -4.84
CA GLU A 122 5.71 10.10 -4.34
C GLU A 122 6.34 11.10 -5.30
N SER A 123 7.41 10.69 -5.99
CA SER A 123 8.13 11.51 -6.97
C SER A 123 7.52 11.53 -8.37
N ASP A 124 6.49 10.72 -8.64
CA ASP A 124 5.81 10.76 -9.93
C ASP A 124 5.23 12.17 -10.17
N PRO A 125 5.45 12.80 -11.35
CA PRO A 125 5.03 14.18 -11.58
C PRO A 125 3.53 14.43 -11.34
N ASN A 126 2.66 13.47 -11.68
CA ASN A 126 1.22 13.64 -11.48
C ASN A 126 0.84 13.49 -10.02
N VAL A 127 1.45 12.52 -9.31
CA VAL A 127 1.25 12.35 -7.86
C VAL A 127 1.79 13.56 -7.11
N ALA A 128 3.02 13.99 -7.38
CA ALA A 128 3.63 15.16 -6.75
C ALA A 128 2.80 16.44 -7.00
N ALA A 129 2.33 16.67 -8.23
CA ALA A 129 1.46 17.79 -8.55
C ALA A 129 0.11 17.72 -7.81
N TYR A 130 -0.46 16.52 -7.63
CA TYR A 130 -1.65 16.33 -6.81
C TYR A 130 -1.38 16.66 -5.35
N LEU A 131 -0.30 16.13 -4.77
CA LEU A 131 0.06 16.35 -3.37
C LEU A 131 0.35 17.83 -3.09
N ALA A 132 1.06 18.53 -3.96
CA ALA A 132 1.34 19.96 -3.81
C ALA A 132 0.07 20.83 -3.74
N LYS A 133 -1.02 20.39 -4.39
CA LYS A 133 -2.32 21.09 -4.35
C LYS A 133 -3.17 20.72 -3.13
N HIS A 134 -2.85 19.63 -2.44
CA HIS A 134 -3.69 19.05 -1.40
C HIS A 134 -2.94 18.78 -0.08
N GLN A 135 -1.71 19.27 0.08
CA GLN A 135 -1.05 19.36 1.38
C GLN A 135 -1.81 20.40 2.22
N GLN A 136 -2.51 19.92 3.25
CA GLN A 136 -2.99 20.72 4.37
C GLN A 136 -1.95 20.74 5.49
#